data_AF-A0A9D1ZRY6-F1
#
_entry.id   AF-A0A9D1ZRY6-F1
#
_cell.length_a   1.000
_cell.length_b   1.000
_cell.length_c   1.000
_cell.angle_alpha   90.00
_cell.angle_beta   90.00
_cell.angle_gamma   90.00
#
_symmetry.space_group_name_H-M   'P 1'
#
loop_
_entity.id
_entity.type
_entity.pdbx_description
1 polymer ?
#
loop_
_entity_poly.entity_id
_entity_poly.type
_entity_poly.pdbx_seq_one_letter_code
_entity_poly.pdbx_strand_id
1 'polypeptide(L)'
;MPIPKPAPPARRSGLIYHHPKAQEYDRATQSRCCTPPSDGPLIWHSYWYDKHPAILEIVAWLKELPQTAQERALSQLEVLFEGASQGTLNPRDPGEPIKAIDQGQDFYELRWTFNDFDYPEKLFRQYHAEPTESDVENLLVTSHAHFKKVDGLTKQQISGLQTEQMQQAVNRFNFGSKSRWGLEKDSAEPLHPLDLIEDLLYG
;
A
#
# COMPACT_ATOMS: atom_id res chain seq x y z
N MET A 1 -63.07 -27.55 13.04
CA MET A 1 -61.98 -26.77 13.65
C MET A 1 -60.74 -26.94 12.78
N PRO A 2 -60.15 -25.87 12.22
CA PRO A 2 -58.98 -26.00 11.36
C PRO A 2 -57.69 -26.07 12.19
N ILE A 3 -56.80 -26.98 11.81
CA ILE A 3 -55.49 -27.22 12.43
C ILE A 3 -54.53 -26.09 12.01
N PRO A 4 -53.80 -25.42 12.93
CA PRO A 4 -52.89 -24.35 12.56
C PRO A 4 -51.65 -24.92 11.86
N LYS A 5 -51.26 -24.30 10.74
CA LYS A 5 -50.04 -24.66 10.00
C LYS A 5 -48.79 -24.26 10.82
N PRO A 6 -47.72 -25.07 10.81
CA PRO A 6 -46.48 -24.73 11.50
C PRO A 6 -45.79 -23.54 10.81
N ALA A 7 -45.24 -22.64 11.63
CA ALA A 7 -44.49 -21.48 11.17
C ALA A 7 -43.21 -21.93 10.42
N PRO A 8 -42.78 -21.17 9.39
CA PRO A 8 -41.55 -21.49 8.67
C PRO A 8 -40.33 -21.33 9.59
N PRO A 9 -39.27 -22.14 9.41
CA PRO A 9 -38.07 -22.04 10.22
C PRO A 9 -37.43 -20.67 10.04
N ALA A 10 -37.04 -20.06 11.16
CA ALA A 10 -36.31 -18.80 11.19
C ALA A 10 -35.07 -18.90 10.29
N ARG A 11 -34.94 -17.97 9.35
CA ARG A 11 -33.70 -17.79 8.57
C ARG A 11 -32.57 -17.60 9.58
N ARG A 12 -31.65 -18.57 9.66
CA ARG A 12 -30.35 -18.35 10.30
C ARG A 12 -29.72 -17.17 9.57
N SER A 13 -29.66 -16.03 10.24
CA SER A 13 -28.87 -14.89 9.81
C SER A 13 -27.45 -15.39 9.58
N GLY A 14 -27.00 -15.38 8.33
CA GLY A 14 -25.60 -15.59 8.03
C GLY A 14 -24.79 -14.62 8.88
N LEU A 15 -23.80 -15.14 9.59
CA LEU A 15 -22.75 -14.34 10.23
C LEU A 15 -22.10 -13.50 9.13
N ILE A 16 -22.53 -12.26 9.01
CA ILE A 16 -21.76 -11.24 8.32
C ILE A 16 -20.53 -11.04 9.21
N TYR A 17 -19.39 -11.57 8.79
CA TYR A 17 -18.10 -11.22 9.36
C TYR A 17 -17.86 -9.74 9.07
N HIS A 18 -18.41 -8.87 9.93
CA HIS A 18 -17.95 -7.51 10.06
C HIS A 18 -16.58 -7.60 10.74
N HIS A 19 -15.49 -7.63 9.97
CA HIS A 19 -14.23 -7.15 10.53
C HIS A 19 -14.46 -5.68 10.90
N PRO A 20 -14.48 -5.32 12.20
CA PRO A 20 -14.76 -3.95 12.57
C PRO A 20 -13.56 -3.11 12.15
N LYS A 21 -13.79 -2.06 11.35
CA LYS A 21 -12.76 -1.09 10.92
C LYS A 21 -11.81 -0.66 12.06
N ALA A 22 -12.31 -0.65 13.31
CA ALA A 22 -11.52 -0.41 14.51
C ALA A 22 -10.26 -1.29 14.62
N GLN A 23 -10.38 -2.59 14.37
CA GLN A 23 -9.24 -3.51 14.46
C GLN A 23 -8.19 -3.27 13.36
N GLU A 24 -8.62 -2.80 12.19
CA GLU A 24 -7.71 -2.40 11.11
C GLU A 24 -6.94 -1.13 11.48
N TYR A 25 -7.61 -0.16 12.09
CA TYR A 25 -6.96 1.06 12.59
C TYR A 25 -5.96 0.78 13.70
N ASP A 26 -6.33 -0.06 14.68
CA ASP A 26 -5.46 -0.37 15.81
C ASP A 26 -4.16 -1.04 15.35
N ARG A 27 -4.24 -1.89 14.31
CA ARG A 27 -3.04 -2.47 13.69
C ARG A 27 -2.26 -1.47 12.85
N ALA A 28 -2.94 -0.59 12.13
CA ALA A 28 -2.26 0.47 11.38
C ALA A 28 -1.49 1.40 12.32
N THR A 29 -2.01 1.71 13.51
CA THR A 29 -1.30 2.53 14.52
C THR A 29 -0.06 1.85 15.10
N GLN A 30 0.12 0.54 14.91
CA GLN A 30 1.34 -0.17 15.32
C GLN A 30 2.48 -0.01 14.30
N SER A 31 2.18 0.50 13.10
CA SER A 31 3.20 0.83 12.10
C SER A 31 4.15 1.90 12.63
N ARG A 32 5.44 1.73 12.34
CA ARG A 32 6.48 2.73 12.56
C ARG A 32 6.26 3.97 11.69
N CYS A 33 5.52 3.85 10.59
CA CYS A 33 5.06 5.01 9.81
C CYS A 33 4.06 5.92 10.56
N CYS A 34 3.51 5.46 11.69
CA CYS A 34 2.59 6.23 12.53
C CYS A 34 3.19 6.69 13.87
N THR A 35 4.46 6.34 14.14
CA THR A 35 5.14 6.70 15.39
C THR A 35 6.52 7.28 15.09
N PRO A 36 6.83 8.52 15.51
CA PRO A 36 8.12 9.12 15.23
C PRO A 36 9.28 8.24 15.75
N PRO A 37 10.24 7.86 14.88
CA PRO A 37 11.39 7.06 15.30
C PRO A 37 12.34 7.86 16.19
N SER A 38 12.99 7.18 17.16
CA SER A 38 13.93 7.80 18.10
C SER A 38 15.26 8.21 17.46
N ASP A 39 15.70 7.49 16.44
CA ASP A 39 17.06 7.56 15.89
C ASP A 39 17.13 8.23 14.52
N GLY A 40 16.11 9.04 14.21
CA GLY A 40 15.96 9.72 12.92
C GLY A 40 15.03 8.98 11.95
N PRO A 41 14.77 9.57 10.78
CA PRO A 41 13.74 9.09 9.85
C PRO A 41 14.02 7.66 9.37
N LEU A 42 12.95 6.89 9.17
CA LEU A 42 13.04 5.57 8.55
C LEU A 42 13.47 5.70 7.09
N ILE A 43 14.30 4.76 6.64
CA ILE A 43 14.90 4.80 5.32
C ILE A 43 14.11 3.90 4.39
N TRP A 44 13.69 4.44 3.25
CA TRP A 44 13.05 3.65 2.23
C TRP A 44 14.05 2.78 1.48
N HIS A 45 13.67 1.52 1.24
CA HIS A 45 14.39 0.62 0.35
C HIS A 45 13.44 -0.08 -0.62
N SER A 46 13.60 0.23 -1.89
CA SER A 46 12.80 -0.33 -2.97
C SER A 46 13.28 -1.72 -3.38
N TYR A 47 12.50 -2.74 -3.05
CA TYR A 47 12.71 -4.12 -3.50
C TYR A 47 11.64 -4.54 -4.52
N TRP A 48 11.67 -3.89 -5.66
CA TRP A 48 10.83 -4.21 -6.81
C TRP A 48 11.62 -4.17 -8.12
N TYR A 49 11.06 -4.77 -9.16
CA TYR A 49 11.64 -4.78 -10.49
C TYR A 49 11.16 -3.57 -11.28
N ASP A 50 12.09 -2.76 -11.79
CA ASP A 50 11.87 -1.54 -12.59
C ASP A 50 10.96 -1.75 -13.82
N LYS A 51 10.94 -2.97 -14.38
CA LYS A 51 10.05 -3.32 -15.51
C LYS A 51 8.76 -4.00 -15.10
N HIS A 52 8.35 -3.88 -13.83
CA HIS A 52 7.08 -4.44 -13.39
C HIS A 52 5.91 -3.70 -14.07
N PRO A 53 4.94 -4.40 -14.69
CA PRO A 53 3.86 -3.74 -15.44
C PRO A 53 3.08 -2.69 -14.66
N ALA A 54 2.89 -2.91 -13.35
CA ALA A 54 2.19 -1.95 -12.49
C ALA A 54 2.96 -0.64 -12.27
N ILE A 55 4.31 -0.69 -12.23
CA ILE A 55 5.15 0.50 -12.13
C ILE A 55 5.17 1.23 -13.47
N LEU A 56 5.29 0.49 -14.57
CA LEU A 56 5.21 1.06 -15.92
C LEU A 56 3.85 1.72 -16.19
N GLU A 57 2.75 1.20 -15.62
CA GLU A 57 1.43 1.84 -15.68
C GLU A 57 1.41 3.19 -14.95
N ILE A 58 2.08 3.30 -13.80
CA ILE A 58 2.23 4.56 -13.06
C ILE A 58 3.04 5.58 -13.87
N VAL A 59 4.19 5.15 -14.41
CA VAL A 59 5.06 6.01 -15.22
C VAL A 59 4.36 6.46 -16.50
N ALA A 60 3.66 5.56 -17.18
CA ALA A 60 2.90 5.88 -18.39
C ALA A 60 1.83 6.94 -18.10
N TRP A 61 1.08 6.79 -17.01
CA TRP A 61 0.10 7.80 -16.61
C TRP A 61 0.75 9.15 -16.29
N LEU A 62 1.87 9.17 -15.56
CA LEU A 62 2.59 10.43 -15.27
C LEU A 62 3.05 11.14 -16.56
N LYS A 63 3.46 10.39 -17.59
CA LYS A 63 3.85 10.94 -18.91
C LYS A 63 2.68 11.54 -19.70
N GLU A 64 1.45 11.16 -19.40
CA GLU A 64 0.24 11.71 -20.03
C GLU A 64 -0.21 13.03 -19.39
N LEU A 65 0.27 13.34 -18.19
CA LEU A 65 -0.05 14.58 -17.50
C LEU A 65 0.74 15.76 -18.06
N PRO A 66 0.17 16.97 -18.09
CA PRO A 66 0.95 18.19 -18.22
C PRO A 66 1.93 18.32 -17.06
N GLN A 67 3.07 18.97 -17.32
CA GLN A 67 4.18 19.09 -16.37
C GLN A 67 3.73 19.57 -14.97
N THR A 68 2.83 20.55 -14.87
CA THR A 68 2.36 21.07 -13.58
C THR A 68 1.51 20.07 -12.78
N ALA A 69 0.77 19.18 -13.46
CA ALA A 69 0.01 18.11 -12.82
C ALA A 69 0.93 16.94 -12.44
N GLN A 70 1.92 16.63 -13.28
CA GLN A 70 2.97 15.67 -12.99
C GLN A 70 3.80 16.06 -11.75
N GLU A 71 4.29 17.30 -11.68
CA GLU A 71 5.03 17.83 -10.52
C GLU A 71 4.19 17.77 -9.24
N ARG A 72 2.90 18.11 -9.33
CA ARG A 72 1.98 18.01 -8.19
C ARG A 72 1.79 16.56 -7.74
N ALA A 73 1.63 15.63 -8.66
CA ALA A 73 1.50 14.21 -8.35
C ALA A 73 2.74 13.68 -7.62
N LEU A 74 3.94 14.01 -8.12
CA LEU A 74 5.21 13.63 -7.51
C LEU A 74 5.38 14.25 -6.11
N SER A 75 5.12 15.55 -5.96
CA SER A 75 5.20 16.24 -4.68
C SER A 75 4.22 15.68 -3.63
N GLN A 76 3.01 15.30 -4.03
CA GLN A 76 2.06 14.68 -3.11
C GLN A 76 2.50 13.26 -2.68
N LEU A 77 3.10 12.49 -3.59
CA LEU A 77 3.69 11.20 -3.24
C LEU A 77 4.90 11.38 -2.32
N GLU A 78 5.72 12.41 -2.54
CA GLU A 78 6.87 12.74 -1.70
C GLU A 78 6.43 13.06 -0.26
N VAL A 79 5.39 13.88 -0.09
CA VAL A 79 4.80 14.16 1.23
C VAL A 79 4.30 12.88 1.91
N LEU A 80 3.72 11.94 1.16
CA LEU A 80 3.28 10.67 1.73
C LEU A 80 4.47 9.80 2.19
N PHE A 81 5.53 9.72 1.40
CA PHE A 81 6.73 8.94 1.73
C PHE A 81 7.54 9.58 2.86
N GLU A 82 7.67 10.90 2.87
CA GLU A 82 8.29 11.63 3.97
C GLU A 82 7.46 11.45 5.25
N GLY A 83 6.13 11.57 5.17
CA GLY A 83 5.24 11.37 6.30
C GLY A 83 5.39 9.98 6.93
N ALA A 84 5.52 8.95 6.09
CA ALA A 84 5.82 7.58 6.51
C ALA A 84 7.21 7.46 7.13
N SER A 85 8.26 7.99 6.50
CA SER A 85 9.62 7.97 7.04
C SER A 85 9.74 8.65 8.41
N GLN A 86 9.00 9.74 8.62
CA GLN A 86 9.00 10.51 9.86
C GLN A 86 8.09 9.93 10.94
N GLY A 87 7.34 8.87 10.65
CA GLY A 87 6.39 8.30 11.60
C GLY A 87 5.20 9.23 11.91
N THR A 88 4.78 10.04 10.94
CA THR A 88 3.76 11.09 11.13
C THR A 88 2.41 10.76 10.48
N LEU A 89 2.28 9.60 9.83
CA LEU A 89 1.01 9.21 9.24
C LEU A 89 -0.02 8.92 10.32
N ASN A 90 -1.26 9.34 10.07
CA ASN A 90 -2.39 9.00 10.91
C ASN A 90 -3.39 8.14 10.12
N PRO A 91 -3.62 6.86 10.49
CA PRO A 91 -4.52 5.97 9.77
C PRO A 91 -5.99 6.42 9.83
N ARG A 92 -6.32 7.38 10.70
CA ARG A 92 -7.66 7.95 10.85
C ARG A 92 -7.87 9.22 10.03
N ASP A 93 -6.82 9.74 9.38
CA ASP A 93 -6.96 10.91 8.52
C ASP A 93 -7.86 10.61 7.31
N PRO A 94 -8.52 11.63 6.74
CA PRO A 94 -9.25 11.48 5.49
C PRO A 94 -8.35 10.84 4.42
N GLY A 95 -8.87 9.81 3.75
CA GLY A 95 -8.11 9.03 2.76
C GLY A 95 -7.45 7.78 3.33
N GLU A 96 -7.39 7.61 4.67
CA GLU A 96 -6.81 6.47 5.36
C GLU A 96 -5.38 6.17 4.82
N PRO A 97 -4.42 7.11 4.93
CA PRO A 97 -3.14 7.09 4.18
C PRO A 97 -2.29 5.84 4.43
N ILE A 98 -2.57 5.09 5.50
CA ILE A 98 -1.96 3.81 5.80
C ILE A 98 -3.00 2.81 6.30
N LYS A 99 -2.87 1.55 5.88
CA LYS A 99 -3.66 0.42 6.37
C LYS A 99 -2.78 -0.80 6.65
N ALA A 100 -3.03 -1.49 7.75
CA ALA A 100 -2.42 -2.79 8.03
C ALA A 100 -2.99 -3.91 7.14
N ILE A 101 -2.10 -4.79 6.67
CA ILE A 101 -2.45 -5.97 5.89
C ILE A 101 -2.47 -7.19 6.81
N ASP A 102 -3.56 -7.96 6.76
CA ASP A 102 -3.76 -9.13 7.63
C ASP A 102 -2.88 -10.34 7.27
N GLN A 103 -2.14 -10.29 6.15
CA GLN A 103 -1.35 -11.41 5.62
C GLN A 103 0.12 -11.45 6.07
N GLY A 104 0.53 -10.63 7.04
CA GLY A 104 1.87 -10.66 7.61
C GLY A 104 1.95 -9.74 8.82
N GLN A 105 2.72 -10.14 9.84
CA GLN A 105 3.15 -9.18 10.86
C GLN A 105 3.97 -8.09 10.15
N ASP A 106 3.73 -6.83 10.50
CA ASP A 106 4.51 -5.68 10.04
C ASP A 106 4.45 -5.40 8.51
N PHE A 107 3.31 -5.66 7.88
CA PHE A 107 3.06 -5.36 6.47
C PHE A 107 1.90 -4.37 6.29
N TYR A 108 2.12 -3.34 5.49
CA TYR A 108 1.22 -2.19 5.39
C TYR A 108 1.02 -1.72 3.94
N GLU A 109 -0.12 -1.08 3.72
CA GLU A 109 -0.50 -0.42 2.47
C GLU A 109 -0.54 1.09 2.69
N LEU A 110 0.35 1.82 2.03
CA LEU A 110 0.20 3.26 1.85
C LEU A 110 -0.82 3.56 0.75
N ARG A 111 -1.61 4.60 0.98
CA ARG A 111 -2.72 5.00 0.11
C ARG A 111 -2.61 6.45 -0.25
N TRP A 112 -2.75 6.70 -1.54
CA TRP A 112 -2.93 8.03 -2.07
C TRP A 112 -4.04 8.03 -3.11
N THR A 113 -4.72 9.16 -3.20
CA THR A 113 -5.71 9.44 -4.22
C THR A 113 -5.30 10.72 -4.92
N PHE A 114 -4.96 10.61 -6.21
CA PHE A 114 -4.88 11.77 -7.07
C PHE A 114 -6.29 12.16 -7.49
N ASN A 115 -6.72 13.33 -7.05
CA ASN A 115 -8.01 13.91 -7.42
C ASN A 115 -7.77 15.34 -7.90
N ASP A 116 -7.74 15.48 -9.22
CA ASP A 116 -7.63 16.76 -9.91
C ASP A 116 -8.83 16.89 -10.86
N PHE A 117 -9.41 18.07 -10.93
CA PHE A 117 -10.65 18.32 -11.68
C PHE A 117 -10.54 17.97 -13.17
N ASP A 118 -9.33 18.11 -13.73
CA ASP A 118 -9.10 17.92 -15.16
C ASP A 118 -8.72 16.47 -15.53
N TYR A 119 -8.52 15.58 -14.55
CA TYR A 119 -8.02 14.22 -14.78
C TYR A 119 -8.84 13.15 -14.06
N PRO A 120 -8.94 11.93 -14.63
CA PRO A 120 -9.56 10.81 -13.92
C PRO A 120 -8.87 10.54 -12.59
N GLU A 121 -9.67 10.24 -11.56
CA GLU A 121 -9.18 9.84 -10.24
C GLU A 121 -8.21 8.65 -10.36
N LYS A 122 -7.06 8.73 -9.67
CA LYS A 122 -6.14 7.60 -9.53
C LYS A 122 -5.97 7.21 -8.08
N LEU A 123 -6.17 5.93 -7.81
CA LEU A 123 -6.08 5.33 -6.48
C LEU A 123 -4.75 4.56 -6.35
N PHE A 124 -3.68 5.25 -5.98
CA PHE A 124 -2.37 4.63 -5.80
C PHE A 124 -2.31 3.82 -4.51
N ARG A 125 -1.69 2.65 -4.60
CA ARG A 125 -1.39 1.78 -3.46
C ARG A 125 0.07 1.38 -3.52
N GLN A 126 0.76 1.52 -2.39
CA GLN A 126 2.12 1.03 -2.23
C GLN A 126 2.18 0.11 -1.02
N TYR A 127 2.83 -1.03 -1.19
CA TYR A 127 2.97 -2.05 -0.19
C TYR A 127 4.38 -2.08 0.35
N HIS A 128 4.50 -1.97 1.66
CA HIS A 128 5.78 -2.05 2.34
C HIS A 128 5.71 -2.93 3.58
N ALA A 129 6.88 -3.41 3.96
CA ALA A 129 7.10 -4.12 5.19
C ALA A 129 8.04 -3.32 6.08
N GLU A 130 7.91 -3.57 7.38
CA GLU A 130 8.70 -2.94 8.42
C GLU A 130 9.53 -4.02 9.15
N PRO A 131 10.64 -4.50 8.55
CA PRO A 131 11.46 -5.55 9.17
C PRO A 131 11.98 -5.14 10.55
N THR A 132 12.03 -6.11 11.48
CA THR A 132 12.42 -5.91 12.90
C THR A 132 13.80 -6.49 13.23
N GLU A 133 14.48 -7.03 12.24
CA GLU A 133 15.85 -7.53 12.35
C GLU A 133 16.81 -6.33 12.59
N SER A 134 17.67 -6.42 13.60
CA SER A 134 18.46 -5.30 14.13
C SER A 134 19.37 -4.59 13.12
N ASP A 135 19.74 -5.26 12.04
CA ASP A 135 20.63 -4.75 10.99
C ASP A 135 19.87 -4.10 9.81
N VAL A 136 18.54 -4.10 9.84
CA VAL A 136 17.64 -3.46 8.87
C VAL A 136 16.44 -2.79 9.58
N GLU A 137 16.53 -2.61 10.89
CA GLU A 137 15.42 -2.17 11.73
C GLU A 137 14.97 -0.74 11.42
N ASN A 138 15.80 0.08 10.78
CA ASN A 138 15.44 1.42 10.35
C ASN A 138 14.85 1.48 8.94
N LEU A 139 14.61 0.35 8.28
CA LEU A 139 14.13 0.30 6.91
C LEU A 139 12.61 0.20 6.78
N LEU A 140 12.09 0.84 5.75
CA LEU A 140 10.79 0.59 5.13
C LEU A 140 11.05 -0.10 3.78
N VAL A 141 10.76 -1.40 3.70
CA VAL A 141 11.03 -2.18 2.48
C VAL A 141 9.80 -2.18 1.60
N THR A 142 9.84 -1.40 0.53
CA THR A 142 8.78 -1.42 -0.48
C THR A 142 8.92 -2.63 -1.38
N SER A 143 7.82 -3.36 -1.59
CA SER A 143 7.85 -4.55 -2.46
C SER A 143 6.94 -4.42 -3.68
N HIS A 144 5.93 -3.54 -3.66
CA HIS A 144 5.00 -3.42 -4.76
C HIS A 144 4.23 -2.10 -4.75
N ALA A 145 3.84 -1.60 -5.92
CA ALA A 145 2.88 -0.50 -6.06
C ALA A 145 2.05 -0.64 -7.34
N HIS A 146 0.82 -0.12 -7.31
CA HIS A 146 -0.10 -0.12 -8.45
C HIS A 146 -1.20 0.94 -8.30
N PHE A 147 -1.93 1.20 -9.39
CA PHE A 147 -3.24 1.84 -9.31
C PHE A 147 -4.33 0.81 -9.07
N LYS A 148 -5.13 1.02 -8.03
CA LYS A 148 -6.31 0.20 -7.73
C LYS A 148 -7.35 0.37 -8.83
N LYS A 149 -7.67 -0.74 -9.49
CA LYS A 149 -8.68 -0.79 -10.56
C LYS A 149 -10.08 -0.81 -9.97
N VAL A 150 -10.92 0.13 -10.38
CA VAL A 150 -12.32 0.28 -9.93
C VAL A 150 -13.31 0.39 -11.07
N ASP A 151 -12.90 0.92 -12.21
CA ASP A 151 -13.80 1.23 -13.32
C ASP A 151 -14.38 -0.02 -13.98
N GLY A 152 -15.69 -0.06 -14.12
CA GLY A 152 -16.41 -1.15 -14.79
C GLY A 152 -16.35 -2.50 -14.06
N LEU A 153 -15.87 -2.54 -12.81
CA LEU A 153 -15.70 -3.78 -12.04
C LEU A 153 -16.72 -3.89 -10.91
N THR A 154 -17.14 -5.13 -10.64
CA THR A 154 -17.93 -5.46 -9.45
C THR A 154 -17.07 -5.40 -8.19
N LYS A 155 -17.69 -5.21 -7.03
CA LYS A 155 -16.99 -5.23 -5.72
C LYS A 155 -16.15 -6.50 -5.52
N GLN A 156 -16.65 -7.65 -5.97
CA GLN A 156 -15.94 -8.93 -5.86
C GLN A 156 -14.68 -8.94 -6.73
N GLN A 157 -14.75 -8.42 -7.96
CA GLN A 157 -13.58 -8.32 -8.85
C GLN A 157 -12.55 -7.34 -8.31
N ILE A 158 -12.98 -6.18 -7.83
CA ILE A 158 -12.09 -5.18 -7.19
C ILE A 158 -11.35 -5.83 -6.01
N SER A 159 -12.09 -6.54 -5.15
CA SER A 159 -11.50 -7.24 -4.01
C SER A 159 -10.52 -8.33 -4.46
N GLY A 160 -10.87 -9.13 -5.46
CA GLY A 160 -10.01 -10.19 -5.99
C GLY A 160 -8.69 -9.64 -6.54
N LEU A 161 -8.76 -8.62 -7.40
CA LEU A 161 -7.58 -7.95 -7.96
C LEU A 161 -6.71 -7.35 -6.84
N GLN A 162 -7.33 -6.68 -5.87
CA GLN A 162 -6.60 -6.12 -4.74
C GLN A 162 -5.87 -7.20 -3.93
N THR A 163 -6.52 -8.35 -3.69
CA THR A 163 -5.90 -9.48 -2.99
C THR A 163 -4.72 -10.05 -3.79
N GLU A 164 -4.81 -10.11 -5.11
CA GLU A 164 -3.69 -10.55 -5.96
C GLU A 164 -2.48 -9.62 -5.85
N GLN A 165 -2.69 -8.30 -5.90
CA GLN A 165 -1.61 -7.31 -5.76
C GLN A 165 -0.94 -7.42 -4.39
N MET A 166 -1.73 -7.57 -3.33
CA MET A 166 -1.25 -7.76 -1.96
C MET A 166 -0.43 -9.06 -1.82
N GLN A 167 -0.90 -10.17 -2.40
CA GLN A 167 -0.18 -11.45 -2.36
C GLN A 167 1.15 -11.37 -3.13
N GLN A 168 1.19 -10.66 -4.26
CA GLN A 168 2.43 -10.42 -5.00
C GLN A 168 3.45 -9.64 -4.16
N ALA A 169 3.00 -8.60 -3.45
CA ALA A 169 3.83 -7.80 -2.56
C ALA A 169 4.44 -8.67 -1.44
N VAL A 170 3.59 -9.40 -0.70
CA VAL A 170 4.02 -10.30 0.38
C VAL A 170 4.99 -11.37 -0.12
N ASN A 171 4.68 -12.01 -1.26
CA ASN A 171 5.56 -13.01 -1.85
C ASN A 171 6.93 -12.44 -2.23
N ARG A 172 6.96 -11.22 -2.79
CA ARG A 172 8.21 -10.57 -3.17
C ARG A 172 9.04 -10.20 -1.95
N PHE A 173 8.42 -9.62 -0.92
CA PHE A 173 9.09 -9.32 0.34
C PHE A 173 9.71 -10.58 0.97
N ASN A 174 8.92 -11.66 1.10
CA ASN A 174 9.40 -12.93 1.65
C ASN A 174 10.48 -13.60 0.80
N PHE A 175 10.46 -13.42 -0.52
CA PHE A 175 11.53 -13.91 -1.39
C PHE A 175 12.84 -13.13 -1.17
N GLY A 176 12.74 -11.81 -1.00
CA GLY A 176 13.89 -10.93 -0.82
C GLY A 176 14.62 -11.05 0.51
N SER A 177 13.93 -11.49 1.58
CA SER A 177 14.53 -11.62 2.92
C SER A 177 15.79 -12.49 2.93
N LYS A 178 15.85 -13.54 2.09
CA LYS A 178 17.03 -14.42 1.92
C LYS A 178 18.30 -13.71 1.44
N SER A 179 18.15 -12.51 0.91
CA SER A 179 19.23 -11.67 0.38
C SER A 179 19.24 -10.28 1.03
N ARG A 180 18.50 -10.13 2.14
CA ARG A 180 18.18 -8.84 2.77
C ARG A 180 17.77 -7.79 1.75
N TRP A 181 16.87 -8.19 0.85
CA TRP A 181 16.35 -7.36 -0.25
C TRP A 181 17.44 -6.73 -1.14
N GLY A 182 18.60 -7.40 -1.27
CA GLY A 182 19.71 -6.96 -2.10
C GLY A 182 20.76 -6.09 -1.37
N LEU A 183 20.57 -5.80 -0.08
CA LEU A 183 21.47 -4.94 0.70
C LEU A 183 22.82 -5.61 1.05
N GLU A 184 22.90 -6.94 1.00
CA GLU A 184 24.14 -7.68 1.33
C GLU A 184 25.26 -7.55 0.29
N LYS A 185 25.00 -6.99 -0.90
CA LYS A 185 26.04 -6.81 -1.92
C LYS A 185 26.78 -5.48 -1.73
N ASP A 186 27.60 -5.38 -0.67
CA ASP A 186 28.74 -4.45 -0.40
C ASP A 186 28.70 -2.98 -0.90
N SER A 187 27.58 -2.43 -1.38
CA SER A 187 27.48 -1.07 -1.94
C SER A 187 26.05 -0.65 -2.36
N ALA A 188 25.02 -1.49 -2.19
CA ALA A 188 23.67 -1.10 -2.56
C ALA A 188 23.12 -0.09 -1.54
N GLU A 189 23.16 1.19 -1.88
CA GLU A 189 22.47 2.24 -1.12
C GLU A 189 20.95 1.97 -1.15
N PRO A 190 20.23 2.23 -0.04
CA PRO A 190 18.78 2.15 -0.03
C PRO A 190 18.19 3.03 -1.13
N LEU A 191 17.31 2.45 -1.95
CA LEU A 191 16.70 3.15 -3.07
C LEU A 191 15.32 3.69 -2.71
N HIS A 192 15.14 5.00 -2.79
CA HIS A 192 13.85 5.61 -2.51
C HIS A 192 12.84 5.27 -3.63
N PRO A 193 11.57 4.95 -3.30
CA PRO A 193 10.53 4.59 -4.27
C PRO A 193 10.29 5.63 -5.36
N LEU A 194 10.42 6.91 -5.03
CA LEU A 194 10.26 7.99 -6.02
C LEU A 194 11.43 8.07 -6.98
N ASP A 195 12.67 7.85 -6.53
CA ASP A 195 13.84 7.89 -7.40
C ASP A 195 13.68 6.94 -8.58
N LEU A 196 13.16 5.72 -8.33
CA LEU A 196 12.85 4.79 -9.41
C LEU A 196 11.79 5.32 -10.38
N ILE A 197 10.71 5.92 -9.84
CA ILE A 197 9.64 6.46 -10.68
C ILE A 197 10.17 7.61 -11.53
N GLU A 198 10.99 8.49 -10.96
CA GLU A 198 11.62 9.63 -11.63
C GLU A 198 12.63 9.17 -12.68
N ASP A 199 13.48 8.20 -12.37
CA ASP A 199 14.43 7.61 -13.31
C ASP A 199 13.71 7.04 -14.54
N LEU A 200 12.60 6.33 -14.37
CA LEU A 200 11.81 5.79 -15.49
C LEU A 200 11.01 6.88 -16.24
N LEU A 201 10.71 7.97 -15.57
CA LEU A 201 9.94 9.09 -16.11
C LEU A 201 10.82 9.98 -17.01
N TYR A 202 12.06 10.22 -16.59
CA TYR A 202 12.98 11.17 -17.24
C TYR A 202 14.19 10.52 -17.95
N GLY A 203 14.47 9.24 -17.71
CA GLY A 203 15.53 8.47 -18.38
C GLY A 203 15.08 7.72 -19.63
#